data_AF-A0AAV0NX29-F1
#
_entry.id   AF-A0AAV0NX29-F1
#
_cell.length_a   1.000
_cell.length_b   1.000
_cell.length_c   1.000
_cell.angle_alpha   90.00
_cell.angle_beta   90.00
_cell.angle_gamma   90.00
#
_symmetry.space_group_name_H-M   'P 1'
#
loop_
_entity.id
_entity.type
_entity.pdbx_description
1 polymer ?
#
loop_
_entity_poly.entity_id
_entity_poly.type
_entity_poly.pdbx_seq_one_letter_code
_entity_poly.pdbx_strand_id
1 'polypeptide(L)'
;LKGNTTVNLIWYGAFSASQHAVVVDFLRSLTSSSKSSSSSPSVASWWLTTARYRGGPCNLLVGRQLVDDKCSLGKRLSSAQLAALASRAGHGKNQINVVLTSADVAVDGFCSRCGTHGSGSAKSGGKFAYAWVGNAVSQCPGQCAWPFHQPNHISFVVGPAVLQSIFLRREVNIQLMASLVRLFGF
;
A
#
# COMPACT_ATOMS: atom_id res chain seq x y z
N LEU A 1 -16.97 0.89 2.08
CA LEU A 1 -16.91 -0.43 1.39
C LEU A 1 -17.49 -1.48 2.34
N LYS A 2 -18.45 -2.30 1.89
CA LYS A 2 -19.10 -3.36 2.70
C LYS A 2 -18.90 -4.72 2.02
N GLY A 3 -18.54 -5.75 2.78
CA GLY A 3 -18.42 -7.12 2.27
C GLY A 3 -17.02 -7.47 1.73
N ASN A 4 -16.97 -8.39 0.75
CA ASN A 4 -15.71 -8.87 0.19
C ASN A 4 -15.17 -7.87 -0.85
N THR A 5 -13.98 -7.33 -0.60
CA THR A 5 -13.27 -6.43 -1.51
C THR A 5 -11.99 -7.10 -1.98
N THR A 6 -11.78 -7.13 -3.30
CA THR A 6 -10.57 -7.71 -3.89
C THR A 6 -9.52 -6.63 -4.10
N VAL A 7 -8.30 -6.86 -3.63
CA VAL A 7 -7.14 -5.99 -3.82
C VAL A 7 -6.23 -6.63 -4.85
N ASN A 8 -6.16 -6.06 -6.04
CA ASN A 8 -5.20 -6.46 -7.06
C ASN A 8 -3.91 -5.65 -6.88
N LEU A 9 -2.76 -6.29 -7.05
CA LEU A 9 -1.45 -5.66 -6.88
C LEU A 9 -0.75 -5.50 -8.23
N ILE A 10 -0.12 -4.35 -8.44
CA ILE A 10 0.73 -4.07 -9.59
C ILE A 10 2.11 -3.72 -9.04
N TRP A 11 3.05 -4.64 -9.17
CA TRP A 11 4.44 -4.53 -8.76
C TRP A 11 5.25 -3.92 -9.90
N TYR A 12 5.60 -2.65 -9.78
CA TYR A 12 6.29 -1.91 -10.83
C TYR A 12 7.75 -1.66 -10.44
N GLY A 13 8.65 -2.38 -11.10
CA GLY A 13 10.09 -2.43 -10.86
C GLY A 13 10.55 -3.60 -9.99
N ALA A 14 11.77 -3.50 -9.46
CA ALA A 14 12.43 -4.64 -8.81
C ALA A 14 12.00 -4.79 -7.35
N PHE A 15 11.31 -5.89 -7.05
CA PHE A 15 10.94 -6.31 -5.70
C PHE A 15 11.55 -7.68 -5.39
N SER A 16 12.13 -7.82 -4.20
CA SER A 16 12.59 -9.10 -3.68
C SER A 16 11.43 -9.99 -3.24
N ALA A 17 11.64 -11.31 -3.20
CA ALA A 17 10.65 -12.25 -2.70
C ALA A 17 10.18 -11.93 -1.27
N SER A 18 11.08 -11.42 -0.42
CA SER A 18 10.74 -11.01 0.95
C SER A 18 9.84 -9.78 0.96
N GLN A 19 10.08 -8.79 0.10
CA GLN A 19 9.19 -7.63 -0.05
C GLN A 19 7.80 -8.06 -0.53
N HIS A 20 7.73 -8.93 -1.55
CA HIS A 20 6.46 -9.49 -2.00
C HIS A 20 5.68 -10.17 -0.87
N ALA A 21 6.33 -11.07 -0.13
CA ALA A 21 5.72 -11.80 0.98
C ALA A 21 5.18 -10.85 2.06
N VAL A 22 5.97 -9.86 2.47
CA VAL A 22 5.59 -8.89 3.51
C VAL A 22 4.30 -8.15 3.16
N VAL A 23 4.15 -7.65 1.94
CA VAL A 23 2.94 -6.93 1.53
C VAL A 23 1.73 -7.86 1.49
N VAL A 24 1.90 -9.05 0.93
CA VAL A 24 0.80 -10.00 0.78
C VAL A 24 0.34 -10.50 2.15
N ASP A 25 1.26 -10.83 3.05
CA ASP A 25 0.95 -11.26 4.41
C ASP A 25 0.30 -10.15 5.23
N PHE A 26 0.74 -8.92 5.01
CA PHE A 26 0.08 -7.75 5.58
C PHE A 26 -1.37 -7.62 5.10
N LEU A 27 -1.63 -7.66 3.78
CA LEU A 27 -2.99 -7.60 3.25
C LEU A 27 -3.88 -8.73 3.78
N ARG A 28 -3.32 -9.94 3.94
CA ARG A 28 -4.01 -11.07 4.57
C ARG A 28 -4.36 -10.78 6.03
N SER A 29 -3.45 -10.13 6.77
CA SER A 29 -3.69 -9.75 8.19
C SER A 29 -4.84 -8.75 8.38
N LEU A 30 -5.22 -8.02 7.32
CA LEU A 30 -6.35 -7.09 7.32
C LEU A 30 -7.71 -7.77 7.12
N THR A 31 -7.73 -9.07 6.85
CA THR A 31 -8.99 -9.80 6.74
C THR A 31 -9.60 -9.93 8.13
N SER A 32 -10.75 -9.30 8.33
CA SER A 32 -11.50 -9.36 9.59
C SER A 32 -12.09 -10.77 9.80
N SER A 33 -11.29 -11.72 10.30
CA SER A 33 -11.86 -12.96 10.82
C SER A 33 -12.65 -12.63 12.07
N SER A 34 -13.94 -12.98 12.10
CA SER A 34 -14.82 -12.81 13.26
C SER A 34 -14.44 -13.69 14.46
N LYS A 35 -13.18 -14.16 14.55
CA LYS A 35 -12.70 -15.22 15.43
C LYS A 35 -11.39 -14.93 16.17
N SER A 36 -10.82 -13.72 16.13
CA SER A 36 -9.62 -13.43 16.94
C SER A 36 -10.00 -12.92 18.34
N SER A 37 -10.38 -13.83 19.23
CA SER A 37 -10.44 -13.61 20.68
C SER A 37 -9.04 -13.73 21.29
N SER A 38 -8.07 -12.94 20.82
CA SER A 38 -6.73 -12.90 21.41
C SER A 38 -6.63 -11.75 22.42
N SER A 39 -6.12 -12.04 23.62
CA SER A 39 -5.91 -11.09 24.73
C SER A 39 -4.82 -10.04 24.48
N SER A 40 -4.13 -10.07 23.33
CA SER A 40 -3.07 -9.13 22.94
C SER A 40 -3.46 -8.34 21.69
N PRO A 41 -3.10 -7.05 21.59
CA PRO A 41 -3.38 -6.24 20.40
C PRO A 41 -2.62 -6.78 19.18
N SER A 42 -3.34 -6.97 18.08
CA SER A 42 -2.82 -7.35 16.77
C SER A 42 -3.27 -6.35 15.70
N VAL A 43 -2.63 -6.37 14.52
CA VAL A 43 -3.07 -5.56 13.37
C VAL A 43 -4.53 -5.88 13.02
N ALA A 44 -4.92 -7.16 13.10
CA ALA A 44 -6.30 -7.58 12.88
C ALA A 44 -7.26 -7.00 13.93
N SER A 45 -6.89 -6.97 15.22
CA SER A 45 -7.74 -6.39 16.26
C SER A 45 -7.85 -4.85 16.15
N TRP A 46 -6.77 -4.17 15.75
CA TRP A 46 -6.82 -2.74 15.43
C TRP A 46 -7.70 -2.47 14.21
N TRP A 47 -7.58 -3.29 13.16
CA TRP A 47 -8.43 -3.20 11.99
C TRP A 47 -9.90 -3.48 12.32
N LEU A 48 -10.21 -4.37 13.27
CA LEU A 48 -11.58 -4.60 13.73
C LEU A 48 -12.23 -3.33 14.32
N THR A 49 -11.44 -2.42 14.92
CA THR A 49 -11.94 -1.11 15.37
C THR A 49 -12.50 -0.29 14.21
N THR A 50 -11.96 -0.46 12.99
CA THR A 50 -12.46 0.22 11.79
C THR A 50 -13.88 -0.21 11.41
N ALA A 51 -14.32 -1.40 11.81
CA ALA A 51 -15.70 -1.87 11.58
C ALA A 51 -16.76 -1.01 12.29
N ARG A 52 -16.35 -0.19 13.27
CA ARG A 52 -17.20 0.78 13.99
C ARG A 52 -17.44 2.08 13.22
N TYR A 53 -16.68 2.35 12.16
CA TYR A 53 -16.88 3.53 11.31
C TYR A 53 -17.89 3.26 10.18
N ARG A 54 -18.31 4.32 9.48
CA ARG A 54 -19.24 4.25 8.35
C ARG A 54 -18.65 3.42 7.21
N GLY A 55 -19.06 2.16 7.12
CA GLY A 55 -18.51 1.22 6.14
C GLY A 55 -18.66 -0.22 6.58
N GLY A 56 -18.72 -0.51 7.87
CA GLY A 56 -18.84 -1.88 8.38
C GLY A 56 -17.60 -2.75 8.09
N PRO A 57 -17.60 -4.01 8.54
CA PRO A 57 -16.46 -4.91 8.33
C PRO A 57 -16.24 -5.19 6.84
N CYS A 58 -14.97 -5.20 6.43
CA CYS A 58 -14.51 -5.49 5.09
C CYS A 58 -13.61 -6.73 5.11
N ASN A 59 -13.93 -7.72 4.28
CA ASN A 59 -13.03 -8.86 4.04
C ASN A 59 -12.17 -8.52 2.82
N LEU A 60 -10.87 -8.36 3.03
CA LEU A 60 -9.93 -8.11 1.96
C LEU A 60 -9.43 -9.42 1.39
N LEU A 61 -9.58 -9.60 0.08
CA LEU A 61 -9.04 -10.73 -0.67
C LEU A 61 -7.90 -10.23 -1.54
N VAL A 62 -6.73 -10.86 -1.45
CA VAL A 62 -5.65 -10.60 -2.41
C VAL A 62 -6.04 -11.22 -3.73
N GLY A 63 -6.22 -10.39 -4.75
CA GLY A 63 -6.61 -10.79 -6.10
C GLY A 63 -5.41 -10.97 -7.02
N ARG A 64 -5.56 -10.48 -8.24
CA ARG A 64 -4.55 -10.59 -9.29
C ARG A 64 -3.28 -9.82 -8.90
N GLN A 65 -2.12 -10.42 -9.16
CA GLN A 65 -0.83 -9.75 -9.04
C GLN A 65 -0.18 -9.63 -10.41
N LEU A 66 0.16 -8.40 -10.80
CA LEU A 66 0.88 -8.09 -12.02
C LEU A 66 2.29 -7.66 -11.67
N VAL A 67 3.30 -8.25 -12.31
CA VAL A 67 4.70 -7.89 -12.11
C VAL A 67 5.22 -7.25 -13.40
N ASP A 68 5.82 -6.07 -13.26
CA ASP A 68 6.45 -5.28 -14.32
C ASP A 68 7.84 -4.86 -13.83
N ASP A 69 8.74 -5.84 -13.76
CA ASP A 69 10.12 -5.70 -13.29
C ASP A 69 10.98 -4.79 -14.19
N LYS A 70 10.72 -4.82 -15.50
CA LYS A 70 11.40 -4.02 -16.53
C LYS A 70 10.98 -2.55 -16.54
N CYS A 71 9.99 -2.16 -15.74
CA CYS A 71 9.43 -0.82 -15.73
C CYS A 71 8.98 -0.37 -17.14
N SER A 72 7.94 -1.01 -17.69
CA SER A 72 7.51 -0.82 -19.09
C SER A 72 7.18 0.62 -19.52
N LEU A 73 6.98 1.55 -18.59
CA LEU A 73 6.74 2.99 -18.83
C LEU A 73 7.92 3.88 -18.40
N GLY A 74 9.08 3.29 -18.11
CA GLY A 74 10.27 3.97 -17.59
C GLY A 74 10.31 4.09 -16.07
N LYS A 75 11.42 4.62 -15.54
CA LYS A 75 11.68 4.79 -14.10
C LYS A 75 11.15 6.11 -13.53
N ARG A 76 10.43 6.91 -14.33
CA ARG A 76 9.78 8.16 -13.92
C ARG A 76 8.32 8.10 -14.34
N LEU A 77 7.41 8.17 -13.37
CA LEU A 77 5.97 8.06 -13.62
C LEU A 77 5.24 9.34 -13.24
N SER A 78 4.33 9.74 -14.11
CA SER A 78 3.30 10.74 -13.84
C SER A 78 2.05 10.10 -13.21
N SER A 79 1.18 10.93 -12.63
CA SER A 79 -0.12 10.47 -12.08
C SER A 79 -1.00 9.77 -13.13
N ALA A 80 -0.93 10.21 -14.40
CA ALA A 80 -1.67 9.58 -15.50
C ALA A 80 -1.14 8.17 -15.81
N GLN A 81 0.18 7.97 -15.77
CA GLN A 81 0.79 6.66 -15.94
C GLN A 81 0.45 5.71 -14.79
N LEU A 82 0.33 6.21 -13.55
CA LEU A 82 -0.16 5.41 -12.42
C LEU A 82 -1.58 4.88 -12.66
N ALA A 83 -2.49 5.75 -13.13
CA ALA A 83 -3.85 5.34 -13.47
C ALA A 83 -3.87 4.33 -14.63
N ALA A 84 -3.00 4.51 -15.63
CA ALA A 84 -2.84 3.57 -16.74
C ALA A 84 -2.34 2.20 -16.26
N LEU A 85 -1.34 2.15 -15.37
CA LEU A 85 -0.84 0.92 -14.75
C LEU A 85 -1.94 0.23 -13.95
N ALA A 86 -2.67 0.98 -13.12
CA ALA A 86 -3.77 0.46 -12.33
C ALA A 86 -4.88 -0.15 -13.19
N SER A 87 -5.17 0.42 -14.36
CA SER A 87 -6.21 -0.08 -15.27
C SER A 87 -5.93 -1.49 -15.81
N ARG A 88 -4.67 -1.96 -15.79
CA ARG A 88 -4.25 -3.27 -16.30
C ARG A 88 -4.69 -4.43 -15.42
N ALA A 89 -4.88 -4.20 -14.12
CA ALA A 89 -5.18 -5.25 -13.16
C ALA A 89 -6.63 -5.76 -13.26
N GLY A 90 -7.56 -4.90 -13.67
CA GLY A 90 -8.97 -5.23 -13.83
C GLY A 90 -9.87 -4.04 -13.52
N HIS A 91 -11.17 -4.21 -13.75
CA HIS A 91 -12.20 -3.24 -13.44
C HIS A 91 -13.46 -3.99 -13.00
N GLY A 92 -14.21 -3.44 -12.05
CA GLY A 92 -15.36 -4.13 -11.48
C GLY A 92 -15.81 -3.55 -10.15
N LYS A 93 -16.95 -4.05 -9.67
CA LYS A 93 -17.46 -3.70 -8.34
C LYS A 93 -16.60 -4.36 -7.26
N ASN A 94 -16.36 -3.65 -6.15
CA ASN A 94 -15.60 -4.13 -4.99
C ASN A 94 -14.17 -4.61 -5.33
N GLN A 95 -13.52 -3.95 -6.28
CA GLN A 95 -12.10 -4.20 -6.60
C GLN A 95 -11.29 -2.91 -6.47
N ILE A 96 -10.09 -3.03 -5.94
CA ILE A 96 -9.12 -1.94 -5.81
C ILE A 96 -7.80 -2.39 -6.42
N ASN A 97 -7.25 -1.56 -7.29
CA ASN A 97 -5.96 -1.82 -7.93
C ASN A 97 -4.87 -1.01 -7.21
N VAL A 98 -3.89 -1.67 -6.61
CA VAL A 98 -2.81 -1.03 -5.85
C VAL A 98 -1.52 -1.11 -6.64
N VAL A 99 -1.00 0.04 -7.06
CA VAL A 99 0.31 0.15 -7.72
C VAL A 99 1.39 0.36 -6.66
N LEU A 100 2.39 -0.51 -6.66
CA LEU A 100 3.55 -0.47 -5.79
C LEU A 100 4.79 -0.22 -6.65
N THR A 101 5.50 0.87 -6.41
CA THR A 101 6.72 1.20 -7.17
C THR A 101 7.98 0.89 -6.35
N SER A 102 8.99 0.29 -6.99
CA SER A 102 10.27 -0.04 -6.36
C SER A 102 11.11 1.19 -6.02
N ALA A 103 12.22 0.97 -5.30
CA ALA A 103 13.11 2.03 -4.79
C ALA A 103 13.71 2.93 -5.88
N ASP A 104 13.87 2.41 -7.09
CA ASP A 104 14.49 3.06 -8.24
C ASP A 104 13.47 3.69 -9.21
N VAL A 105 12.19 3.74 -8.85
CA VAL A 105 11.13 4.37 -9.64
C VAL A 105 10.69 5.68 -8.97
N ALA A 106 10.94 6.80 -9.63
CA ALA A 106 10.51 8.12 -9.20
C ALA A 106 9.08 8.41 -9.68
N VAL A 107 8.30 9.07 -8.83
CA VAL A 107 6.96 9.54 -9.17
C VAL A 107 6.82 11.01 -8.80
N ASP A 108 6.22 11.79 -9.69
CA ASP A 108 6.11 13.24 -9.53
C ASP A 108 5.45 13.60 -8.20
N GLY A 109 6.09 14.47 -7.42
CA GLY A 109 5.57 14.94 -6.14
C GLY A 109 5.47 13.88 -5.04
N PHE A 110 6.15 12.72 -5.15
CA PHE A 110 6.08 11.66 -4.13
C PHE A 110 6.34 12.18 -2.71
N CYS A 111 7.40 12.94 -2.50
CA CYS A 111 7.80 13.42 -1.16
C CYS A 111 6.76 14.35 -0.50
N SER A 112 5.83 14.94 -1.26
CA SER A 112 4.78 15.79 -0.71
C SER A 112 3.51 15.03 -0.31
N ARG A 113 3.33 13.78 -0.74
CA ARG A 113 2.08 13.02 -0.54
C ARG A 113 2.26 11.57 -0.08
N CYS A 114 3.45 11.00 -0.23
CA CYS A 114 3.82 9.64 0.16
C CYS A 114 2.99 8.50 -0.49
N GLY A 115 2.04 8.84 -1.35
CA GLY A 115 1.10 7.94 -2.02
C GLY A 115 -0.05 8.74 -2.62
N THR A 116 -0.92 8.09 -3.39
CA THR A 116 -2.13 8.72 -3.92
C THR A 116 -3.23 7.69 -4.13
N HIS A 117 -4.44 8.17 -4.37
CA HIS A 117 -5.56 7.34 -4.74
C HIS A 117 -6.47 8.05 -5.71
N GLY A 118 -7.27 7.29 -6.45
CA GLY A 118 -8.20 7.86 -7.40
C GLY A 118 -9.11 6.81 -8.01
N SER A 119 -9.83 7.23 -9.03
CA SER A 119 -10.63 6.34 -9.86
C SER A 119 -10.39 6.64 -11.32
N GLY A 120 -10.71 5.69 -12.18
CA GLY A 120 -10.57 5.83 -13.62
C GLY A 120 -11.54 4.94 -14.38
N SER A 121 -11.52 5.10 -15.69
CA SER A 121 -12.27 4.26 -16.64
C SER A 121 -11.28 3.52 -17.52
N ALA A 122 -11.40 2.20 -17.57
CA ALA A 122 -10.64 1.36 -18.47
C ALA A 122 -11.11 1.62 -19.92
N LYS A 123 -10.22 1.36 -20.90
CA LYS A 123 -10.55 1.48 -22.32
C LYS A 123 -11.76 0.61 -22.74
N SER A 124 -11.99 -0.50 -22.04
CA SER A 124 -13.15 -1.39 -22.20
C SER A 124 -14.45 -0.84 -21.60
N GLY A 125 -14.46 0.39 -21.06
CA GLY A 125 -15.63 1.03 -20.48
C GLY A 125 -15.88 0.76 -18.99
N GLY A 126 -15.10 -0.12 -18.35
CA GLY A 126 -15.26 -0.44 -16.93
C GLY A 126 -14.60 0.57 -15.99
N LYS A 127 -15.28 0.94 -14.90
CA LYS A 127 -14.71 1.81 -13.85
C LYS A 127 -13.85 1.01 -12.88
N PHE A 128 -12.79 1.64 -12.38
CA PHE A 128 -11.92 1.06 -11.36
C PHE A 128 -11.49 2.12 -10.33
N ALA A 129 -11.26 1.67 -9.10
CA ALA A 129 -10.62 2.44 -8.05
C ALA A 129 -9.16 1.99 -7.92
N TYR A 130 -8.26 2.92 -7.63
CA TYR A 130 -6.85 2.60 -7.47
C TYR A 130 -6.14 3.38 -6.38
N ALA A 131 -5.08 2.76 -5.88
CA ALA A 131 -4.10 3.32 -4.97
C ALA A 131 -2.73 3.28 -5.62
N TRP A 132 -1.85 4.18 -5.20
CA TRP A 132 -0.43 4.03 -5.44
C TRP A 132 0.36 4.32 -4.16
N VAL A 133 1.38 3.50 -3.93
CA VAL A 133 2.36 3.64 -2.86
C VAL A 133 3.77 3.59 -3.45
N GLY A 134 4.55 4.64 -3.17
CA GLY A 134 5.96 4.70 -3.53
C GLY A 134 6.88 4.16 -2.43
N ASN A 135 8.14 3.91 -2.80
CA ASN A 135 9.15 3.46 -1.84
C ASN A 135 9.74 4.67 -1.09
N ALA A 136 9.43 4.78 0.20
CA ALA A 136 9.87 5.88 1.05
C ALA A 136 11.37 5.81 1.41
N VAL A 137 11.97 4.62 1.43
CA VAL A 137 13.34 4.39 1.93
C VAL A 137 14.37 5.14 1.09
N SER A 138 14.22 5.14 -0.24
CA SER A 138 15.18 5.75 -1.15
C SER A 138 14.90 7.22 -1.48
N GLN A 139 13.64 7.68 -1.39
CA GLN A 139 13.24 8.99 -1.92
C GLN A 139 12.97 10.05 -0.84
N CYS A 140 12.39 9.67 0.30
CA CYS A 140 12.01 10.63 1.35
C CYS A 140 11.76 9.96 2.71
N PRO A 141 12.77 9.28 3.27
CA PRO A 141 12.58 8.44 4.45
C PRO A 141 12.11 9.25 5.66
N GLY A 142 12.66 10.45 5.89
CA GLY A 142 12.24 11.32 7.00
C GLY A 142 10.87 12.01 6.84
N GLN A 143 10.14 11.81 5.74
CA GLN A 143 8.79 12.34 5.54
C GLN A 143 7.75 11.23 5.41
N CYS A 144 8.08 10.18 4.65
CA CYS A 144 7.13 9.13 4.28
C CYS A 144 7.38 7.79 4.99
N ALA A 145 8.43 7.66 5.79
CA ALA A 145 8.68 6.48 6.62
C ALA A 145 8.59 6.77 8.12
N TRP A 146 8.06 7.93 8.53
CA TRP A 146 7.81 8.22 9.95
C TRP A 146 6.72 7.27 10.51
N PRO A 147 6.80 6.78 11.77
CA PRO A 147 7.83 6.97 12.78
C PRO A 147 9.05 6.03 12.68
N PHE A 148 9.15 5.23 11.62
CA PHE A 148 10.22 4.24 11.45
C PHE A 148 11.53 4.90 11.03
N HIS A 149 11.49 6.03 10.35
CA HIS A 149 12.67 6.85 10.08
C HIS A 149 12.61 8.17 10.85
N GLN A 150 13.78 8.62 11.32
CA GLN A 150 13.90 9.92 11.97
C GLN A 150 13.47 11.03 11.01
N PRO A 151 12.60 11.97 11.42
CA PRO A 151 12.32 13.15 10.64
C PRO A 151 13.61 13.94 10.38
N ASN A 152 13.75 14.49 9.18
CA ASN A 152 14.91 15.31 8.80
C ASN A 152 15.11 16.56 9.69
N HIS A 153 14.13 16.90 10.55
CA HIS A 153 14.14 18.09 11.40
C HIS A 153 14.05 17.80 12.91
N ILE A 154 14.06 16.54 13.35
CA ILE A 154 14.01 16.20 14.78
C ILE A 154 15.21 15.31 15.12
N SER A 155 16.26 15.93 15.70
CA SER A 155 17.31 15.21 16.41
C SER A 155 16.75 14.68 17.73
N PHE A 156 16.18 13.48 17.72
CA PHE A 156 15.96 12.72 18.95
C PHE A 156 16.97 11.58 19.01
N VAL A 157 17.85 11.64 20.00
CA VAL A 157 18.91 10.67 20.28
C VAL A 157 18.28 9.33 20.66
N VAL A 158 18.35 8.31 19.78
CA VAL A 158 18.16 6.91 20.17
C VAL A 158 19.24 6.07 19.46
N GLY A 159 19.97 5.28 20.26
CA GLY A 159 21.23 4.59 19.93
C GLY A 159 21.15 3.45 18.90
N PRO A 160 22.29 2.79 18.62
CA PRO A 160 22.61 2.25 17.30
C PRO A 160 22.00 0.88 16.99
N ALA A 161 21.69 0.71 15.69
CA ALA A 161 21.92 -0.48 14.87
C ALA A 161 21.37 -1.85 15.36
N VAL A 162 20.04 -1.97 15.51
CA VAL A 162 19.32 -3.27 15.37
C VAL A 162 18.08 -3.14 14.46
N LEU A 163 17.89 -1.97 13.83
CA LEU A 163 16.62 -1.59 13.18
C LEU A 163 16.49 -1.99 11.72
N GLN A 164 17.58 -2.27 10.99
CA GLN A 164 17.57 -2.37 9.52
C GLN A 164 16.83 -3.60 8.96
N SER A 165 16.83 -4.72 9.67
CA SER A 165 16.18 -5.97 9.23
C SER A 165 14.72 -6.09 9.69
N ILE A 166 14.33 -5.39 10.76
CA ILE A 166 12.93 -5.22 11.18
C ILE A 166 12.23 -4.13 10.32
N PHE A 167 13.01 -3.17 9.80
CA PHE A 167 12.63 -2.05 8.93
C PHE A 167 11.80 -2.49 7.71
N LEU A 168 12.39 -3.34 6.87
CA LEU A 168 11.79 -3.76 5.59
C LEU A 168 10.47 -4.52 5.77
N ARG A 169 10.29 -5.21 6.91
CA ARG A 169 9.06 -5.97 7.23
C ARG A 169 7.90 -5.08 7.72
N ARG A 170 8.18 -3.90 8.29
CA ARG A 170 7.16 -3.03 8.92
C ARG A 170 6.85 -1.76 8.12
N GLU A 171 7.70 -1.32 7.21
CA GLU A 171 7.51 -0.06 6.47
C GLU A 171 6.55 -0.15 5.28
N VAL A 172 6.64 -1.21 4.48
CA VAL A 172 5.65 -1.43 3.39
C VAL A 172 4.26 -1.63 3.99
N ASN A 173 4.21 -2.20 5.19
CA ASN A 173 3.03 -2.36 6.01
C ASN A 173 2.35 -1.00 6.27
N ILE A 174 3.08 0.02 6.73
CA ILE A 174 2.49 1.25 7.27
C ILE A 174 2.18 2.31 6.21
N GLN A 175 2.99 2.41 5.15
CA GLN A 175 2.65 3.30 4.05
C GLN A 175 1.48 2.74 3.22
N LEU A 176 1.41 1.41 3.10
CA LEU A 176 0.23 0.74 2.57
C LEU A 176 -0.96 0.87 3.53
N MET A 177 -0.79 0.76 4.86
CA MET A 177 -1.86 1.07 5.84
C MET A 177 -2.40 2.48 5.62
N ALA A 178 -1.55 3.51 5.64
CA ALA A 178 -1.97 4.91 5.53
C ALA A 178 -2.67 5.19 4.19
N SER A 179 -2.16 4.61 3.10
CA SER A 179 -2.77 4.73 1.79
C SER A 179 -4.10 3.99 1.71
N LEU A 180 -4.18 2.77 2.23
CA LEU A 180 -5.43 2.01 2.32
C LEU A 180 -6.45 2.70 3.21
N VAL A 181 -6.08 3.14 4.41
CA VAL A 181 -6.94 3.90 5.35
C VAL A 181 -7.52 5.14 4.66
N ARG A 182 -6.69 5.91 3.93
CA ARG A 182 -7.18 7.05 3.13
C ARG A 182 -8.07 6.64 1.95
N LEU A 183 -7.78 5.52 1.27
CA LEU A 183 -8.65 4.97 0.21
C LEU A 183 -10.01 4.51 0.73
N PHE A 184 -10.03 3.97 1.95
CA PHE A 184 -11.23 3.45 2.59
C PHE A 184 -12.07 4.54 3.27
N GLY A 185 -11.60 5.79 3.28
CA GLY A 185 -12.36 6.96 3.74
C GLY A 185 -12.47 7.05 5.26
N PHE A 186 -11.34 6.87 5.96
CA PHE A 186 -11.20 7.24 7.37
C PHE A 186 -10.52 8.60 7.52
#